data_AF-A0A661G5Y3-F1
#
_entry.id   AF-A0A661G5Y3-F1
#
_cell.length_a   1.000
_cell.length_b   1.000
_cell.length_c   1.000
_cell.angle_alpha   90.00
_cell.angle_beta   90.00
_cell.angle_gamma   90.00
#
_symmetry.space_group_name_H-M   'P 1'
#
loop_
_entity.id
_entity.type
_entity.pdbx_description
1 polymer ?
#
loop_
_entity_poly.entity_id
_entity_poly.type
_entity_poly.pdbx_seq_one_letter_code
_entity_poly.pdbx_strand_id
1 'polypeptide(L)'
;MRQYLLRMTSTTLLLLAGAAAMAQAAQIAEDWKAELAAARELVKAERVAVITEEMHFTAEENEAFWPLYEEYHRDMLVVQDRHVQLVADFVGKYYDYKLTDADAKQILSDYFVIKEDLRNIQKSYVSKFENIMSSIKVMRFYQLENKISAEIDAALAVMIPLADPS
;
A
#
# COMPACT_ATOMS: atom_id res chain seq x y z
N MET A 1 30.84 -30.25 -39.15
CA MET A 1 30.40 -28.83 -39.14
C MET A 1 28.88 -28.63 -39.01
N ARG A 2 28.02 -29.34 -39.78
CA ARG A 2 26.55 -29.17 -39.74
C ARG A 2 25.87 -29.42 -38.38
N GLN A 3 26.43 -30.29 -37.52
CA GLN A 3 25.88 -30.64 -36.21
C GLN A 3 26.21 -29.62 -35.09
N TYR A 4 27.25 -28.81 -35.25
CA TYR A 4 27.61 -27.73 -34.33
C TYR A 4 26.74 -26.48 -34.54
N LEU A 5 26.42 -26.16 -35.80
CA LEU A 5 25.52 -25.06 -36.15
C LEU A 5 24.12 -25.24 -35.58
N LEU A 6 23.56 -26.46 -35.62
CA LEU A 6 22.22 -26.75 -35.06
C LEU A 6 22.17 -26.61 -33.53
N ARG A 7 23.23 -27.01 -32.82
CA ARG A 7 23.31 -26.88 -31.35
C ARG A 7 23.54 -25.44 -30.89
N MET A 8 24.28 -24.66 -31.68
CA MET A 8 24.55 -23.24 -31.42
C MET A 8 23.30 -22.38 -31.67
N THR A 9 22.47 -22.71 -32.67
CA THR A 9 21.17 -22.03 -32.88
C THR A 9 20.17 -22.34 -31.77
N SER A 10 20.10 -23.58 -31.27
CA SER A 10 19.16 -23.96 -30.21
C SER A 10 19.46 -23.33 -28.85
N THR A 11 20.73 -23.18 -28.49
CA THR A 11 21.15 -22.49 -27.24
C THR A 11 20.90 -20.99 -27.30
N THR A 12 21.12 -20.37 -28.46
CA THR A 12 20.85 -18.93 -28.67
C THR A 12 19.34 -18.63 -28.65
N LEU A 13 18.51 -19.52 -29.20
CA LEU A 13 17.04 -19.43 -29.13
C LEU A 13 16.49 -19.58 -27.70
N LEU A 14 17.07 -20.48 -26.88
CA LEU A 14 16.72 -20.63 -25.46
C LEU A 14 17.12 -19.40 -24.63
N LEU A 15 18.29 -18.79 -24.92
CA LEU A 15 18.73 -17.55 -24.28
C LEU A 15 17.85 -16.35 -24.65
N LEU A 16 17.43 -16.25 -25.93
CA LEU A 16 16.52 -15.20 -26.40
C LEU A 16 15.10 -15.35 -25.81
N ALA A 17 14.61 -16.58 -25.67
CA ALA A 17 13.32 -16.86 -25.02
C ALA A 17 13.35 -16.52 -23.52
N GLY A 18 14.46 -16.82 -22.82
CA GLY A 18 14.66 -16.43 -21.43
C GLY A 18 14.72 -14.91 -21.23
N ALA A 19 15.43 -14.20 -22.11
CA ALA A 19 15.50 -12.73 -22.06
C ALA A 19 14.14 -12.07 -22.35
N ALA A 20 13.35 -12.62 -23.28
CA ALA A 20 12.00 -12.14 -23.58
C ALA A 20 11.04 -12.36 -22.40
N ALA A 21 11.10 -13.52 -21.73
CA ALA A 21 10.29 -13.80 -20.55
C ALA A 21 10.66 -12.89 -19.35
N MET A 22 11.96 -12.63 -19.14
CA MET A 22 12.42 -11.70 -18.10
C MET A 22 12.00 -10.25 -18.42
N ALA A 23 12.09 -9.82 -19.68
CA ALA A 23 11.65 -8.50 -20.10
C ALA A 23 10.13 -8.33 -19.92
N GLN A 24 9.35 -9.37 -20.22
CA GLN A 24 7.90 -9.33 -20.05
C GLN A 24 7.48 -9.32 -18.57
N ALA A 25 8.16 -10.09 -17.70
CA ALA A 25 7.92 -10.04 -16.26
C ALA A 25 8.31 -8.68 -15.65
N ALA A 26 9.43 -8.09 -16.09
CA ALA A 26 9.85 -6.76 -15.65
C ALA A 26 8.85 -5.67 -16.08
N GLN A 27 8.30 -5.76 -17.30
CA GLN A 27 7.28 -4.83 -17.77
C GLN A 27 6.01 -4.92 -16.93
N ILE A 28 5.50 -6.13 -16.66
CA ILE A 28 4.31 -6.34 -15.82
C ILE A 28 4.52 -5.77 -14.41
N ALA A 29 5.71 -5.94 -13.84
CA ALA A 29 6.03 -5.39 -12.52
C ALA A 29 6.07 -3.85 -12.52
N GLU A 30 6.58 -3.22 -13.58
CA GLU A 30 6.57 -1.76 -13.72
C GLU A 30 5.16 -1.22 -13.96
N ASP A 31 4.36 -1.87 -14.80
CA ASP A 31 2.97 -1.49 -15.06
C ASP A 31 2.16 -1.55 -13.76
N TRP A 32 2.31 -2.62 -12.97
CA TRP A 32 1.67 -2.74 -11.66
C TRP A 32 2.07 -1.64 -10.68
N LYS A 33 3.37 -1.28 -10.61
CA LYS A 33 3.83 -0.18 -9.76
C LYS A 33 3.21 1.15 -10.20
N ALA A 34 3.10 1.39 -11.49
CA ALA A 34 2.51 2.60 -12.04
C ALA A 34 1.01 2.67 -11.71
N GLU A 35 0.27 1.57 -11.84
CA GLU A 35 -1.15 1.48 -11.46
C GLU A 35 -1.35 1.71 -9.95
N LEU A 36 -0.52 1.09 -9.11
CA LEU A 36 -0.56 1.29 -7.66
C LEU A 36 -0.27 2.75 -7.28
N ALA A 37 0.71 3.38 -7.93
CA ALA A 37 1.02 4.79 -7.72
C ALA A 37 -0.15 5.69 -8.13
N ALA A 38 -0.76 5.43 -9.28
CA ALA A 38 -1.94 6.17 -9.74
C ALA A 38 -3.13 6.01 -8.79
N ALA A 39 -3.38 4.80 -8.30
CA ALA A 39 -4.43 4.54 -7.32
C ALA A 39 -4.18 5.29 -6.01
N ARG A 40 -2.92 5.34 -5.53
CA ARG A 40 -2.55 6.10 -4.33
C ARG A 40 -2.77 7.60 -4.50
N GLU A 41 -2.38 8.15 -5.64
CA GLU A 41 -2.60 9.58 -5.93
C GLU A 41 -4.09 9.92 -6.02
N LEU A 42 -4.90 9.04 -6.63
CA LEU A 42 -6.35 9.21 -6.65
C LEU A 42 -6.94 9.22 -5.24
N VAL A 43 -6.59 8.24 -4.42
CA VAL A 43 -7.04 8.16 -3.01
C VAL A 43 -6.57 9.37 -2.22
N LYS A 44 -5.34 9.86 -2.45
CA LYS A 44 -4.84 11.09 -1.81
C LYS A 44 -5.67 12.30 -2.22
N ALA A 45 -5.95 12.47 -3.51
CA ALA A 45 -6.74 13.58 -4.02
C ALA A 45 -8.17 13.58 -3.46
N GLU A 46 -8.82 12.41 -3.40
CA GLU A 46 -10.15 12.25 -2.81
C GLU A 46 -10.15 12.56 -1.31
N ARG A 47 -9.14 12.08 -0.57
CA ARG A 47 -8.96 12.43 0.85
C ARG A 47 -8.86 13.93 1.05
N VAL A 48 -8.00 14.61 0.28
CA VAL A 48 -7.82 16.06 0.35
C VAL A 48 -9.14 16.79 0.08
N ALA A 49 -9.88 16.37 -0.95
CA ALA A 49 -11.16 16.97 -1.31
C ALA A 49 -12.18 16.84 -0.17
N VAL A 50 -12.39 15.62 0.35
CA VAL A 50 -13.34 15.34 1.44
C VAL A 50 -12.97 16.10 2.70
N ILE A 51 -11.69 16.11 3.09
CA ILE A 51 -11.23 16.84 4.28
C ILE A 51 -11.47 18.35 4.10
N THR A 52 -11.18 18.91 2.94
CA THR A 52 -11.38 20.33 2.64
C THR A 52 -12.86 20.72 2.78
N GLU A 53 -13.76 19.89 2.24
CA GLU A 53 -15.20 20.15 2.24
C GLU A 53 -15.82 20.00 3.65
N GLU A 54 -15.45 18.94 4.36
CA GLU A 54 -16.16 18.51 5.57
C GLU A 54 -15.63 19.13 6.87
N MET A 55 -14.40 19.63 6.89
CA MET A 55 -13.79 20.11 8.13
C MET A 55 -14.24 21.50 8.56
N HIS A 56 -14.79 22.28 7.64
CA HIS A 56 -15.26 23.65 7.88
C HIS A 56 -14.20 24.48 8.65
N PHE A 57 -13.00 24.53 8.09
CA PHE A 57 -11.89 25.29 8.67
C PHE A 57 -12.16 26.81 8.65
N THR A 58 -11.67 27.52 9.65
CA THR A 58 -11.36 28.95 9.52
C THR A 58 -10.17 29.14 8.58
N ALA A 59 -9.92 30.38 8.13
CA ALA A 59 -8.79 30.66 7.25
C ALA A 59 -7.45 30.29 7.93
N GLU A 60 -7.32 30.62 9.22
CA GLU A 60 -6.15 30.37 10.05
C GLU A 60 -5.94 28.86 10.30
N GLU A 61 -7.00 28.13 10.64
CA GLU A 61 -6.93 26.68 10.81
C GLU A 61 -6.52 25.99 9.50
N ASN A 62 -7.08 26.42 8.37
CA ASN A 62 -6.76 25.82 7.06
C ASN A 62 -5.29 26.01 6.69
N GLU A 63 -4.76 27.22 6.86
CA GLU A 63 -3.35 27.53 6.57
C GLU A 63 -2.39 26.69 7.44
N ALA A 64 -2.72 26.51 8.72
CA ALA A 64 -1.90 25.72 9.65
C ALA A 64 -2.08 24.19 9.48
N PHE A 65 -3.27 23.72 9.09
CA PHE A 65 -3.62 22.31 9.01
C PHE A 65 -2.85 21.58 7.90
N TRP A 66 -2.82 22.11 6.68
CA TRP A 66 -2.28 21.38 5.52
C TRP A 66 -0.79 21.00 5.64
N PRO A 67 0.11 21.87 6.13
CA PRO A 67 1.50 21.47 6.38
C PRO A 67 1.63 20.30 7.36
N LEU A 68 0.83 20.29 8.44
CA LEU A 68 0.83 19.20 9.41
C LEU A 68 0.19 17.93 8.85
N TYR A 69 -0.85 18.07 8.01
CA TYR A 69 -1.47 16.94 7.31
C TYR A 69 -0.50 16.26 6.36
N GLU A 70 0.31 17.00 5.59
CA GLU A 70 1.32 16.41 4.71
C GLU A 70 2.41 15.67 5.52
N GLU A 71 2.80 16.19 6.70
CA GLU A 71 3.70 15.49 7.61
C GLU A 71 3.08 14.17 8.10
N TYR A 72 1.83 14.23 8.59
CA TYR A 72 1.06 13.08 9.03
C TYR A 72 0.92 12.03 7.92
N HIS A 73 0.53 12.46 6.72
CA HIS A 73 0.31 11.58 5.59
C HIS A 73 1.60 10.89 5.16
N ARG A 74 2.72 11.61 5.09
CA ARG A 74 4.03 11.04 4.78
C ARG A 74 4.43 9.97 5.80
N ASP A 75 4.24 10.23 7.09
CA ASP A 75 4.58 9.25 8.13
C ASP A 75 3.68 8.01 8.05
N MET A 76 2.38 8.19 7.77
CA MET A 76 1.45 7.09 7.52
C MET A 76 1.84 6.25 6.30
N LEU A 77 2.26 6.89 5.20
CA LEU A 77 2.67 6.21 3.96
C LEU A 77 3.81 5.23 4.20
N VAL A 78 4.80 5.57 5.03
CA VAL A 78 5.91 4.68 5.37
C VAL A 78 5.43 3.34 5.93
N VAL A 79 4.41 3.37 6.79
CA VAL A 79 3.85 2.15 7.39
C VAL A 79 2.85 1.47 6.45
N GLN A 80 2.10 2.23 5.66
CA GLN A 80 1.19 1.68 4.64
C GLN A 80 1.95 0.95 3.53
N ASP A 81 3.15 1.39 3.16
CA ASP A 81 4.01 0.69 2.20
C ASP A 81 4.41 -0.71 2.71
N ARG A 82 4.70 -0.84 4.01
CA ARG A 82 4.93 -2.14 4.65
C ARG A 82 3.69 -3.03 4.57
N HIS A 83 2.50 -2.47 4.74
CA HIS A 83 1.25 -3.22 4.61
C HIS A 83 1.04 -3.73 3.18
N VAL A 84 1.28 -2.89 2.17
CA VAL A 84 1.18 -3.30 0.76
C VAL A 84 2.16 -4.43 0.45
N GLN A 85 3.42 -4.32 0.92
CA GLN A 85 4.39 -5.39 0.74
C GLN A 85 3.97 -6.69 1.43
N LEU A 86 3.45 -6.60 2.67
CA LEU A 86 2.98 -7.76 3.41
C LEU A 86 1.84 -8.49 2.66
N VAL A 87 0.88 -7.74 2.12
CA VAL A 87 -0.21 -8.29 1.31
C VAL A 87 0.31 -8.92 0.03
N ALA A 88 1.21 -8.24 -0.69
CA ALA A 88 1.82 -8.78 -1.91
C ALA A 88 2.58 -10.09 -1.65
N ASP A 89 3.34 -10.15 -0.55
CA ASP A 89 4.10 -11.33 -0.15
C ASP A 89 3.18 -12.51 0.22
N PHE A 90 2.07 -12.23 0.92
CA PHE A 90 1.06 -13.23 1.23
C PHE A 90 0.40 -13.76 -0.05
N VAL A 91 -0.13 -12.87 -0.88
CA VAL A 91 -0.84 -13.20 -2.13
C VAL A 91 0.06 -14.00 -3.06
N GLY A 92 1.33 -13.60 -3.21
CA GLY A 92 2.32 -14.32 -4.00
C GLY A 92 2.56 -15.75 -3.50
N LYS A 93 2.79 -15.93 -2.19
CA LYS A 93 2.98 -17.26 -1.59
C LYS A 93 1.73 -18.14 -1.68
N TYR A 94 0.55 -17.54 -1.55
CA TYR A 94 -0.73 -18.22 -1.67
C TYR A 94 -0.91 -18.80 -3.07
N TYR A 95 -0.82 -17.97 -4.13
CA TYR A 95 -1.01 -18.44 -5.51
C TYR A 95 0.11 -19.34 -6.02
N ASP A 96 1.31 -19.25 -5.46
CA ASP A 96 2.41 -20.17 -5.74
C ASP A 96 2.27 -21.54 -5.04
N TYR A 97 1.27 -21.74 -4.18
CA TYR A 97 1.11 -22.91 -3.32
C TYR A 97 2.33 -23.17 -2.42
N LYS A 98 2.97 -22.08 -1.95
CA LYS A 98 4.20 -22.11 -1.12
C LYS A 98 4.00 -21.54 0.28
N LEU A 99 2.77 -21.19 0.66
CA LEU A 99 2.48 -20.66 1.99
C LEU A 99 2.70 -21.75 3.04
N THR A 100 3.60 -21.50 4.01
CA THR A 100 3.88 -22.41 5.12
C THR A 100 3.33 -21.89 6.45
N ASP A 101 3.24 -22.74 7.47
CA ASP A 101 2.89 -22.34 8.84
C ASP A 101 3.85 -21.28 9.41
N ALA A 102 5.13 -21.37 9.06
CA ALA A 102 6.14 -20.39 9.47
C ALA A 102 5.87 -19.03 8.81
N ASP A 103 5.53 -19.02 7.51
CA ASP A 103 5.12 -17.79 6.81
C ASP A 103 3.85 -17.22 7.42
N ALA A 104 2.84 -18.05 7.67
CA ALA A 104 1.57 -17.60 8.26
C ALA A 104 1.77 -16.95 9.64
N LYS A 105 2.61 -17.55 10.49
CA LYS A 105 2.97 -16.97 11.79
C LYS A 105 3.68 -15.63 11.65
N GLN A 106 4.64 -15.51 10.73
CA GLN A 106 5.38 -14.28 10.50
C GLN A 106 4.47 -13.18 9.93
N ILE A 107 3.68 -13.50 8.90
CA ILE A 107 2.76 -12.56 8.25
C ILE A 107 1.75 -12.01 9.26
N LEU A 108 1.19 -12.86 10.12
CA LEU A 108 0.25 -12.43 11.14
C LEU A 108 0.90 -11.53 12.20
N SER A 109 2.13 -11.85 12.59
CA SER A 109 2.92 -11.01 13.51
C SER A 109 3.15 -9.63 12.90
N ASP A 110 3.64 -9.56 11.66
CA ASP A 110 3.92 -8.30 10.97
C ASP A 110 2.66 -7.48 10.72
N TYR A 111 1.53 -8.15 10.42
CA TYR A 111 0.23 -7.50 10.31
C TYR A 111 -0.11 -6.71 11.58
N PHE A 112 -0.01 -7.34 12.75
CA PHE A 112 -0.34 -6.66 14.01
C PHE A 112 0.65 -5.53 14.36
N VAL A 113 1.95 -5.73 14.10
CA VAL A 113 2.95 -4.66 14.27
C VAL A 113 2.63 -3.46 13.39
N ILE A 114 2.28 -3.67 12.12
CA ILE A 114 1.89 -2.61 11.20
C ILE A 114 0.63 -1.88 11.70
N LYS A 115 -0.38 -2.61 12.18
CA LYS A 115 -1.60 -1.99 12.73
C LYS A 115 -1.28 -1.15 13.97
N GLU A 116 -0.38 -1.61 14.83
CA GLU A 116 0.07 -0.87 16.01
C GLU A 116 0.84 0.41 15.61
N ASP A 117 1.77 0.31 14.67
CA ASP A 117 2.55 1.45 14.18
C ASP A 117 1.65 2.55 13.58
N LEU A 118 0.66 2.17 12.76
CA LEU A 118 -0.34 3.10 12.23
C LEU A 118 -1.11 3.80 13.34
N ARG A 119 -1.55 3.06 14.36
CA ARG A 119 -2.27 3.63 15.52
C ARG A 119 -1.37 4.56 16.34
N ASN A 120 -0.10 4.23 16.47
CA ASN A 120 0.86 5.05 17.21
C ASN A 120 1.12 6.38 16.50
N ILE A 121 1.30 6.36 15.17
CA ILE A 121 1.38 7.59 14.37
C ILE A 121 0.11 8.41 14.57
N GLN A 122 -1.07 7.82 14.32
CA GLN A 122 -2.35 8.50 14.52
C GLN A 122 -2.45 9.17 15.89
N LYS A 123 -2.13 8.46 16.98
CA LYS A 123 -2.16 9.01 18.35
C LYS A 123 -1.17 10.15 18.55
N SER A 124 0.04 10.04 18.00
CA SER A 124 1.09 11.06 18.17
C SER A 124 0.71 12.41 17.55
N TYR A 125 -0.13 12.41 16.51
CA TYR A 125 -0.58 13.62 15.82
C TYR A 125 -1.80 14.30 16.46
N VAL A 126 -2.53 13.63 17.36
CA VAL A 126 -3.71 14.21 18.01
C VAL A 126 -3.37 15.53 18.69
N SER A 127 -2.36 15.53 19.57
CA SER A 127 -1.94 16.76 20.28
C SER A 127 -1.42 17.85 19.35
N LYS A 128 -0.79 17.48 18.22
CA LYS A 128 -0.31 18.43 17.22
C LYS A 128 -1.50 19.14 16.53
N PHE A 129 -2.53 18.39 16.16
CA PHE A 129 -3.75 18.96 15.58
C PHE A 129 -4.58 19.76 16.59
N GLU A 130 -4.58 19.39 17.88
CA GLU A 130 -5.25 20.14 18.95
C GLU A 130 -4.62 21.52 19.20
N ASN A 131 -3.35 21.72 18.83
CA ASN A 131 -2.73 23.05 18.85
C ASN A 131 -3.22 23.97 17.71
N ILE A 132 -3.90 23.41 16.69
CA ILE A 132 -4.39 24.14 15.52
C ILE A 132 -5.89 24.39 15.62
N MET A 133 -6.65 23.39 16.06
CA MET A 133 -8.11 23.39 16.05
C MET A 133 -8.69 22.71 17.30
N SER A 134 -9.96 22.97 17.60
CA SER A 134 -10.62 22.37 18.78
C SER A 134 -10.65 20.84 18.72
N SER A 135 -10.65 20.16 19.88
CA SER A 135 -10.73 18.69 19.95
C SER A 135 -11.95 18.09 19.25
N ILE A 136 -13.06 18.85 19.11
CA ILE A 136 -14.22 18.42 18.29
C ILE A 136 -13.84 18.31 16.81
N LYS A 137 -13.12 19.30 16.27
CA LYS A 137 -12.64 19.26 14.89
C LYS A 137 -11.59 18.18 14.70
N VAL A 138 -10.67 18.00 15.65
CA VAL A 138 -9.71 16.88 15.62
C VAL A 138 -10.44 15.54 15.57
N MET A 139 -11.43 15.32 16.45
CA MET A 139 -12.25 14.10 16.40
C MET A 139 -12.94 13.91 15.05
N ARG A 140 -13.51 14.98 14.47
CA ARG A 140 -14.15 14.93 13.14
C ARG A 140 -13.16 14.52 12.05
N PHE A 141 -11.94 15.07 12.06
CA PHE A 141 -10.88 14.68 11.13
C PHE A 141 -10.59 13.17 11.20
N TYR A 142 -10.40 12.61 12.39
CA TYR A 142 -10.17 11.16 12.52
C TYR A 142 -11.40 10.32 12.14
N GLN A 143 -12.62 10.83 12.34
CA GLN A 143 -13.83 10.16 11.85
C GLN A 143 -13.87 10.10 10.32
N LEU A 144 -13.47 11.18 9.63
CA LEU A 144 -13.38 11.21 8.16
C LEU A 144 -12.30 10.24 7.66
N GLU A 145 -11.09 10.29 8.24
CA GLU A 145 -10.00 9.37 7.90
C GLU A 145 -10.40 7.89 8.10
N ASN A 146 -11.13 7.58 9.17
CA ASN A 146 -11.62 6.23 9.43
C ASN A 146 -12.68 5.78 8.41
N LYS A 147 -13.57 6.67 7.96
CA LYS A 147 -14.57 6.35 6.92
C LYS A 147 -13.89 5.98 5.61
N ILE A 148 -12.95 6.81 5.16
CA ILE A 148 -12.18 6.57 3.94
C ILE A 148 -11.39 5.27 4.06
N SER A 149 -10.75 5.04 5.22
CA SER A 149 -10.00 3.81 5.44
C SER A 149 -10.88 2.56 5.44
N ALA A 150 -12.11 2.65 5.93
CA ALA A 150 -13.05 1.53 5.92
C ALA A 150 -13.46 1.12 4.49
N GLU A 151 -13.63 2.09 3.58
CA GLU A 151 -13.93 1.81 2.17
C GLU A 151 -12.76 1.12 1.48
N ILE A 152 -11.52 1.58 1.73
CA ILE A 152 -10.31 0.95 1.22
C ILE A 152 -10.16 -0.46 1.77
N ASP A 153 -10.33 -0.64 3.09
CA ASP A 153 -10.25 -1.95 3.75
C ASP A 153 -11.31 -2.93 3.18
N ALA A 154 -12.52 -2.44 2.89
CA ALA A 154 -13.57 -3.24 2.26
C ALA A 154 -13.20 -3.67 0.83
N ALA A 155 -12.64 -2.76 0.03
CA ALA A 155 -12.16 -3.08 -1.31
C ALA A 155 -11.01 -4.11 -1.28
N LEU A 156 -10.05 -3.95 -0.36
CA LEU A 156 -8.95 -4.90 -0.17
C LEU A 156 -9.46 -6.27 0.27
N ALA A 157 -10.43 -6.33 1.17
CA ALA A 157 -10.99 -7.59 1.68
C ALA A 157 -11.63 -8.47 0.59
N VAL A 158 -12.11 -7.86 -0.51
CA VAL A 158 -12.62 -8.61 -1.67
C VAL A 158 -11.49 -9.23 -2.48
N MET A 159 -10.32 -8.59 -2.53
CA MET A 159 -9.19 -9.00 -3.37
C MET A 159 -8.22 -9.95 -2.68
N ILE A 160 -8.07 -9.84 -1.36
CA ILE A 160 -7.12 -10.65 -0.59
C ILE A 160 -7.77 -12.01 -0.27
N PRO A 161 -7.20 -13.14 -0.74
CA PRO A 161 -7.77 -14.46 -0.47
C PRO A 161 -7.62 -14.83 1.01
N LEU A 162 -8.47 -15.75 1.48
CA LEU A 162 -8.25 -16.40 2.76
C LEU A 162 -7.17 -17.46 2.62
N ALA A 163 -6.32 -17.62 3.64
CA ALA A 163 -5.41 -18.75 3.69
C ALA A 163 -6.22 -20.05 3.77
N ASP A 164 -5.85 -21.02 2.94
CA ASP A 164 -6.51 -22.32 2.96
C ASP A 164 -6.11 -23.07 4.25
N PRO A 165 -7.06 -23.69 4.96
CA PRO A 165 -6.73 -24.54 6.08
C PRO A 165 -5.94 -25.77 5.61
N SER A 166 -4.86 -26.11 6.33
CA SER A 166 -4.08 -27.34 6.14
C SER A 166 -4.86 -28.60 6.46
#